data_AF-A0A355TWT6-F1
#
_entry.id   AF-A0A355TWT6-F1
#
_cell.length_a   1.000
_cell.length_b   1.000
_cell.length_c   1.000
_cell.angle_alpha   90.00
_cell.angle_beta   90.00
_cell.angle_gamma   90.00
#
_symmetry.space_group_name_H-M   'P 1'
#
loop_
_entity.id
_entity.type
_entity.pdbx_description
1 polymer ?
#
loop_
_entity_poly.entity_id
_entity_poly.type
_entity_poly.pdbx_seq_one_letter_code
_entity_poly.pdbx_strand_id
1 'polypeptide(L)'
;LNKMGAKVIFNHADFRLMSKRALEAFSLYKETNIFLRGMVPLIGYKSDIVTYERSERLAGESKYPLKKMLALAWEGITSMSIQPIRMITWLGAIVFAISIIMIIYSLVSFFIGVSVSGWASLLCSIWAIGGLQLLAIGVIGEYIGKIYLETKRRPRFIVEKILED
;
A
#
# COMPACT_ATOMS: atom_id res chain seq x y z
N LEU A 1 7.33 5.65 3.14
CA LEU A 1 6.21 6.16 2.32
C LEU A 1 6.70 6.66 0.96
N ASN A 2 7.52 7.71 0.88
CA ASN A 2 8.00 8.27 -0.41
C ASN A 2 8.68 7.24 -1.33
N LYS A 3 9.58 6.40 -0.81
CA LYS A 3 10.22 5.33 -1.58
C LYS A 3 9.24 4.29 -2.16
N MET A 4 8.07 4.14 -1.53
CA MET A 4 7.00 3.25 -1.96
C MET A 4 5.95 3.96 -2.84
N GLY A 5 6.25 5.17 -3.32
CA GLY A 5 5.41 5.95 -4.24
C GLY A 5 4.34 6.82 -3.56
N ALA A 6 4.09 6.65 -2.26
CA ALA A 6 3.22 7.55 -1.51
C ALA A 6 3.97 8.85 -1.18
N LYS A 7 3.73 9.91 -1.97
CA LYS A 7 4.31 11.25 -1.76
C LYS A 7 3.69 11.90 -0.53
N VAL A 8 4.40 11.85 0.60
CA VAL A 8 4.01 12.42 1.88
C VAL A 8 5.10 13.36 2.38
N ILE A 9 4.69 14.49 2.92
CA ILE A 9 5.60 15.47 3.54
C ILE A 9 6.06 14.90 4.90
N PHE A 10 7.36 15.02 5.20
CA PHE A 10 7.92 14.53 6.45
C PHE A 10 7.33 15.28 7.65
N ASN A 11 7.00 14.55 8.71
CA ASN A 11 6.42 15.10 9.95
C ASN A 11 5.12 15.93 9.77
N HIS A 12 4.39 15.69 8.68
CA HIS A 12 3.16 16.40 8.37
C HIS A 12 2.09 16.18 9.45
N ALA A 13 1.65 17.28 10.08
CA ALA A 13 0.52 17.27 11.02
C ALA A 13 -0.81 17.18 10.26
N ASP A 14 -1.87 16.71 10.91
CA ASP A 14 -3.20 16.83 10.32
C ASP A 14 -3.76 18.26 10.42
N PHE A 15 -3.17 19.07 11.29
CA PHE A 15 -3.46 20.49 11.48
C PHE A 15 -3.02 21.32 10.27
N ARG A 16 -3.96 22.04 9.65
CA ARG A 16 -3.73 22.81 8.42
C ARG A 16 -4.77 23.91 8.25
N LEU A 17 -4.39 24.96 7.52
CA LEU A 17 -5.30 25.99 7.01
C LEU A 17 -5.47 25.78 5.50
N MET A 18 -6.72 25.78 5.03
CA MET A 18 -7.04 25.63 3.61
C MET A 18 -7.94 26.77 3.15
N SER A 19 -7.61 27.38 2.02
CA SER A 19 -8.47 28.39 1.39
C SER A 19 -9.76 27.74 0.86
N LYS A 20 -10.82 28.55 0.71
CA LYS A 20 -12.10 28.10 0.14
C LYS A 20 -11.91 27.39 -1.21
N ARG A 21 -11.10 27.96 -2.11
CA ARG A 21 -10.77 27.35 -3.41
C ARG A 21 -10.11 25.96 -3.28
N ALA A 22 -9.22 25.78 -2.31
CA ALA A 22 -8.57 24.49 -2.07
C ALA A 22 -9.57 23.45 -1.51
N LEU A 23 -10.49 23.88 -0.64
CA LEU A 23 -11.57 23.03 -0.11
C LEU A 23 -12.57 22.62 -1.19
N GLU A 24 -12.96 23.54 -2.07
CA GLU A 24 -13.85 23.27 -3.20
C GLU A 24 -13.21 22.31 -4.21
N ALA A 25 -11.92 22.45 -4.51
CA ALA A 25 -11.22 21.48 -5.35
C ALA A 25 -11.14 20.11 -4.67
N PHE A 26 -10.90 20.09 -3.35
CA PHE A 26 -10.84 18.85 -2.59
C PHE A 26 -12.21 18.15 -2.49
N SER A 27 -13.32 18.88 -2.49
CA SER A 27 -14.66 18.27 -2.44
C SER A 27 -15.02 17.48 -3.69
N LEU A 28 -14.31 17.68 -4.80
CA LEU A 28 -14.45 16.90 -6.04
C LEU A 28 -13.88 15.47 -5.91
N TYR A 29 -13.02 15.22 -4.92
CA TYR A 29 -12.38 13.93 -4.67
C TYR A 29 -13.41 12.95 -4.11
N LYS A 30 -13.78 11.95 -4.91
CA LYS A 30 -14.81 10.95 -4.58
C LYS A 30 -14.24 9.69 -3.92
N GLU A 31 -12.93 9.66 -3.66
CA GLU A 31 -12.21 8.50 -3.13
C GLU A 31 -12.78 8.04 -1.78
N THR A 32 -13.15 6.77 -1.68
CA THR A 32 -13.70 6.20 -0.44
C THR A 32 -12.61 6.02 0.61
N ASN A 33 -11.40 5.65 0.19
CA ASN A 33 -10.24 5.47 1.05
C ASN A 33 -9.45 6.79 1.17
N ILE A 34 -9.78 7.62 2.17
CA ILE A 34 -9.20 8.96 2.32
C ILE A 34 -7.87 8.90 3.09
N PHE A 35 -6.79 9.35 2.44
CA PHE A 35 -5.51 9.57 3.09
C PHE A 35 -5.09 11.04 2.96
N LEU A 36 -5.61 11.89 3.86
CA LEU A 36 -5.46 13.36 3.81
C LEU A 36 -4.01 13.86 3.73
N ARG A 37 -3.07 13.12 4.32
CA ARG A 37 -1.64 13.47 4.32
C ARG A 37 -0.99 13.33 2.94
N GLY A 38 -1.51 12.43 2.10
CA GLY A 38 -1.08 12.29 0.70
C GLY A 38 -1.97 13.09 -0.25
N MET A 39 -3.28 13.13 0.00
CA MET A 39 -4.25 13.75 -0.91
C MET A 39 -4.16 15.27 -0.97
N VAL A 40 -3.95 15.96 0.16
CA VAL A 40 -3.93 17.43 0.16
C VAL A 40 -2.78 18.00 -0.68
N PRO A 41 -1.54 17.48 -0.59
CA PRO A 41 -0.48 17.86 -1.53
C PRO A 41 -0.81 17.59 -3.01
N LEU A 42 -1.66 16.60 -3.32
CA LEU A 42 -2.05 16.27 -4.69
C LEU A 42 -3.02 17.27 -5.32
N ILE A 43 -3.66 18.14 -4.53
CA ILE A 43 -4.54 19.21 -5.05
C ILE A 43 -3.73 20.18 -5.95
N GLY A 44 -2.42 20.33 -5.71
CA GLY A 44 -1.52 21.06 -6.60
C GLY A 44 -1.53 22.59 -6.46
N TYR A 45 -2.30 23.15 -5.53
CA TYR A 45 -2.21 24.58 -5.21
C TYR A 45 -0.91 24.92 -4.48
N LYS A 46 -0.53 26.21 -4.53
CA LYS A 46 0.58 26.74 -3.73
C LYS A 46 0.34 26.43 -2.25
N SER A 47 1.29 25.73 -1.63
CA SER A 47 1.30 25.33 -0.23
C SER A 47 2.62 25.75 0.41
N ASP A 48 2.59 26.04 1.71
CA ASP A 48 3.78 26.31 2.51
C ASP A 48 3.67 25.63 3.88
N ILE A 49 4.78 25.51 4.60
CA ILE A 49 4.89 24.79 5.87
C ILE A 49 5.24 25.78 6.98
N VAL A 50 4.42 25.81 8.03
CA VAL A 50 4.74 26.55 9.26
C VAL A 50 5.29 25.57 10.28
N THR A 51 6.56 25.75 10.64
CA THR A 51 7.24 24.92 11.64
C THR A 51 6.92 25.42 13.05
N TYR A 52 6.73 24.49 13.98
CA TYR A 52 6.56 24.78 15.39
C TYR A 52 7.23 23.68 16.22
N GLU A 53 7.61 24.01 17.44
CA GLU A 53 8.19 23.06 18.38
C GLU A 53 7.07 22.32 19.13
N ARG A 54 7.07 20.98 19.09
CA ARG A 54 6.07 20.16 19.77
C ARG A 54 6.55 19.89 21.19
N SER A 55 5.90 20.49 22.18
CA SER A 55 6.09 20.11 23.58
C SER A 55 5.60 18.68 23.84
N GLU A 56 6.19 18.01 24.83
CA GLU A 56 5.67 16.73 25.30
C GLU A 56 4.25 16.90 25.84
N ARG A 57 3.43 15.84 25.71
CA ARG A 57 2.07 15.86 26.26
C ARG A 57 2.14 15.80 27.78
N LEU A 58 1.52 16.78 28.45
CA LEU A 58 1.43 16.86 29.90
C LEU A 58 0.53 15.76 30.51
N ALA A 59 -0.42 15.24 29.75
CA ALA A 59 -1.33 14.19 30.20
C ALA A 59 -1.87 13.34 29.04
N GLY A 60 -2.22 12.09 29.37
CA GLY A 60 -2.81 11.12 28.45
C GLY A 60 -1.79 10.29 27.67
N GLU A 61 -2.25 9.14 27.17
CA GLU A 61 -1.41 8.24 26.37
C GLU A 61 -1.48 8.57 24.87
N SER A 62 -0.43 8.16 24.13
CA SER A 62 -0.46 8.28 22.68
C SER A 62 -1.59 7.45 22.08
N LYS A 63 -2.54 8.13 21.43
CA LYS A 63 -3.59 7.46 20.63
C LYS A 63 -3.03 6.73 19.40
N TYR A 64 -1.75 6.93 19.09
CA TYR A 64 -1.01 6.31 17.98
C TYR A 64 0.12 5.40 18.51
N PRO A 65 -0.19 4.15 18.92
CA PRO A 65 0.83 3.14 19.13
C PRO A 65 1.44 2.68 17.79
N LEU A 66 2.61 2.03 17.84
CA LEU A 66 3.35 1.56 16.66
C LEU A 66 2.47 0.79 15.67
N LYS A 67 1.59 -0.10 16.17
CA LYS A 67 0.64 -0.87 15.34
C LYS A 67 -0.26 0.02 14.50
N LYS A 68 -0.81 1.10 15.07
CA LYS A 68 -1.66 2.06 14.32
C LYS A 68 -0.84 2.88 13.33
N MET A 69 0.41 3.21 13.66
CA MET A 69 1.30 3.91 12.74
C MET A 69 1.67 3.05 11.52
N LEU A 70 1.95 1.76 11.72
CA LEU A 70 2.21 0.82 10.64
C LEU A 70 0.96 0.60 9.77
N ALA A 71 -0.22 0.47 10.39
CA ALA A 71 -1.48 0.39 9.66
C ALA A 71 -1.73 1.64 8.80
N LEU A 72 -1.55 2.84 9.36
CA LEU A 72 -1.66 4.10 8.62
C LEU A 72 -0.67 4.18 7.46
N ALA A 73 0.57 3.73 7.67
CA ALA A 73 1.58 3.69 6.61
C ALA A 73 1.18 2.72 5.49
N TRP A 74 0.68 1.53 5.85
CA TRP A 74 0.19 0.55 4.89
C TRP A 74 -0.99 1.08 4.07
N GLU A 75 -1.96 1.71 4.74
CA GLU A 75 -3.11 2.34 4.11
C GLU A 75 -2.71 3.47 3.17
N GLY A 76 -1.75 4.32 3.57
CA GLY A 76 -1.20 5.39 2.74
C GLY A 76 -0.46 4.87 1.49
N ILE A 77 0.29 3.78 1.60
CA ILE A 77 0.97 3.17 0.44
C ILE A 77 -0.05 2.59 -0.53
N THR A 78 -0.96 1.75 -0.04
CA THR A 78 -1.91 0.99 -0.87
C THR A 78 -3.02 1.87 -1.47
N SER A 79 -3.31 3.05 -0.90
CA SER A 79 -4.26 4.01 -1.48
C SER A 79 -3.64 4.91 -2.54
N MET A 80 -2.37 5.31 -2.38
CA MET A 80 -1.73 6.33 -3.23
C MET A 80 -0.75 5.76 -4.25
N SER A 81 -0.45 4.46 -4.21
CA SER A 81 0.61 3.86 -5.03
C SER A 81 0.31 2.42 -5.40
N ILE A 82 0.74 2.02 -6.61
CA ILE A 82 0.69 0.63 -7.11
C ILE A 82 2.03 -0.10 -6.96
N GLN A 83 3.01 0.52 -6.29
CA GLN A 83 4.35 -0.05 -6.12
C GLN A 83 4.37 -1.43 -5.45
N PRO A 84 3.56 -1.72 -4.40
CA PRO A 84 3.48 -3.06 -3.84
C PRO A 84 3.11 -4.15 -4.85
N ILE A 85 2.16 -3.88 -5.75
CA ILE A 85 1.80 -4.83 -6.82
C ILE A 85 3.01 -5.04 -7.74
N ARG A 86 3.65 -3.94 -8.19
CA ARG A 86 4.82 -4.02 -9.08
C ARG A 86 5.95 -4.82 -8.45
N MET A 87 6.20 -4.65 -7.15
CA MET A 87 7.24 -5.39 -6.43
C MET A 87 7.01 -6.90 -6.48
N ILE A 88 5.76 -7.33 -6.31
CA ILE A 88 5.39 -8.75 -6.39
C ILE A 88 5.51 -9.25 -7.82
N THR A 89 5.12 -8.46 -8.82
CA THR A 89 5.30 -8.82 -10.23
C THR A 89 6.77 -9.03 -10.56
N TRP A 90 7.67 -8.16 -10.08
CA TRP A 90 9.11 -8.31 -10.25
C TRP A 90 9.65 -9.55 -9.53
N LEU A 91 9.19 -9.82 -8.31
CA LEU A 91 9.59 -11.01 -7.55
C LEU A 91 9.13 -12.28 -8.26
N GLY A 92 7.90 -12.30 -8.78
CA GLY A 92 7.38 -13.38 -9.62
C GLY A 92 8.19 -13.56 -10.91
N ALA A 93 8.61 -12.48 -11.57
CA ALA A 93 9.44 -12.55 -12.76
C ALA A 93 10.84 -13.13 -12.47
N ILE A 94 11.45 -12.79 -11.33
CA ILE A 94 12.72 -13.39 -10.89
C ILE A 94 12.56 -14.88 -10.64
N VAL A 95 11.51 -15.29 -9.93
CA VAL A 95 11.25 -16.71 -9.65
C VAL A 95 10.96 -17.49 -10.94
N PHE A 96 10.26 -16.87 -11.89
CA PHE A 96 10.05 -17.44 -13.22
C PHE A 96 11.35 -17.60 -14.02
N ALA A 97 12.27 -16.63 -13.96
CA ALA A 97 13.58 -16.77 -14.60
C ALA A 97 14.40 -17.90 -13.98
N ILE A 98 14.39 -18.02 -12.64
CA ILE A 98 15.06 -19.12 -11.93
C ILE A 98 14.45 -20.47 -12.30
N SER A 99 13.13 -20.57 -12.43
CA SER A 99 12.47 -21.83 -12.78
C SER A 99 12.85 -22.30 -14.18
N ILE A 100 13.00 -21.40 -15.16
CA ILE A 100 13.51 -21.74 -16.50
C ILE A 100 14.92 -22.33 -16.42
N ILE A 101 15.82 -21.71 -15.65
CA ILE A 101 17.20 -22.20 -15.47
C ILE A 101 17.19 -23.60 -14.85
N MET A 102 16.37 -23.81 -13.82
CA MET A 102 16.24 -25.11 -13.16
C MET A 102 15.65 -26.18 -14.07
N ILE A 103 14.71 -25.85 -14.96
CA ILE A 103 14.16 -26.76 -15.96
C ILE A 103 15.26 -27.19 -16.95
N ILE A 104 16.05 -26.24 -17.46
CA ILE A 104 17.16 -26.53 -18.38
C ILE A 104 18.20 -27.43 -17.70
N TYR A 105 18.59 -27.10 -16.47
CA TYR A 105 19.52 -27.91 -15.68
C TYR A 105 18.99 -29.34 -15.47
N SER A 106 17.71 -29.49 -15.11
CA SER A 106 17.06 -30.79 -14.90
C SER A 106 17.05 -31.64 -16.17
N LEU A 107 16.73 -31.03 -17.32
CA LEU A 107 16.75 -31.71 -18.62
C LEU A 107 18.16 -32.20 -18.96
N VAL A 108 19.18 -31.37 -18.80
CA VAL A 108 20.57 -31.75 -19.05
C VAL A 108 21.02 -32.87 -18.11
N SER A 109 20.69 -32.78 -16.82
CA SER A 109 21.02 -33.82 -15.83
C SER A 109 20.35 -35.16 -16.14
N PHE A 110 19.12 -35.13 -16.69
CA PHE A 110 18.41 -36.33 -17.14
C PHE A 110 19.10 -37.02 -18.32
N PHE A 111 19.56 -36.26 -19.32
CA PHE A 111 20.29 -36.82 -20.47
C PHE A 111 21.67 -37.38 -20.11
N ILE A 112 22.31 -36.90 -19.04
CA ILE A 112 23.64 -37.36 -18.59
C ILE A 112 23.53 -38.56 -17.62
N GLY A 113 22.31 -38.95 -17.22
CA GLY A 113 22.08 -40.15 -16.40
C GLY A 113 22.47 -40.02 -14.92
N VAL A 114 22.70 -38.79 -14.43
CA VAL A 114 23.03 -38.51 -13.03
C VAL A 114 21.73 -38.25 -12.26
N SER A 115 21.06 -39.31 -11.80
CA SER A 115 19.83 -39.18 -11.01
C SER A 115 20.13 -39.25 -9.50
N VAL A 116 19.91 -38.13 -8.80
CA VAL A 116 20.02 -38.03 -7.33
C VAL A 116 18.65 -37.69 -6.75
N SER A 117 18.35 -38.18 -5.53
CA SER A 117 17.08 -37.95 -4.82
C SER A 117 16.77 -36.46 -4.64
N GLY A 118 15.77 -35.98 -5.40
CA GLY A 118 15.34 -34.58 -5.44
C GLY A 118 14.11 -34.27 -4.58
N TRP A 119 13.75 -35.13 -3.63
CA TRP A 119 12.48 -34.99 -2.90
C TRP A 119 12.45 -33.73 -2.01
N ALA A 120 13.55 -33.44 -1.33
CA ALA A 120 13.66 -32.25 -0.48
C ALA A 120 13.66 -30.94 -1.29
N SER A 121 14.38 -30.89 -2.42
CA SER A 121 14.41 -29.71 -3.30
C SER A 121 13.07 -29.49 -4.00
N LEU A 122 12.37 -30.57 -4.37
CA LEU A 122 11.05 -30.52 -4.99
C LEU A 122 9.99 -30.01 -4.01
N LEU A 123 9.96 -30.52 -2.78
CA LEU A 123 9.05 -30.01 -1.74
C LEU A 123 9.33 -28.54 -1.40
N CYS A 124 10.60 -28.15 -1.22
CA CYS A 124 10.97 -26.75 -0.97
C CYS A 124 10.52 -25.85 -2.12
N SER A 125 10.67 -26.29 -3.37
CA SER A 125 10.25 -25.51 -4.55
C SER A 125 8.74 -25.33 -4.60
N ILE A 126 7.96 -26.39 -4.34
CA ILE A 126 6.49 -26.32 -4.31
C ILE A 126 6.01 -25.38 -3.21
N TRP A 127 6.56 -25.50 -2.00
CA TRP A 127 6.16 -24.65 -0.88
C TRP A 127 6.56 -23.20 -1.09
N ALA A 128 7.74 -22.93 -1.64
CA ALA A 128 8.20 -21.58 -1.95
C ALA A 128 7.34 -20.92 -3.03
N ILE A 129 7.07 -21.63 -4.14
CA ILE A 129 6.24 -21.11 -5.24
C ILE A 129 4.79 -20.95 -4.77
N GLY A 130 4.24 -21.92 -4.05
CA GLY A 130 2.89 -21.86 -3.50
C GLY A 130 2.72 -20.72 -2.49
N GLY A 131 3.68 -20.55 -1.57
CA GLY A 131 3.71 -19.43 -0.64
C GLY A 131 3.79 -18.07 -1.35
N LEU A 132 4.62 -17.96 -2.39
CA LEU A 132 4.71 -16.74 -3.19
C LEU A 132 3.42 -16.44 -3.97
N GLN A 133 2.77 -17.47 -4.54
CA GLN A 133 1.47 -17.32 -5.21
C GLN A 133 0.39 -16.84 -4.24
N LEU A 134 0.31 -17.43 -3.03
CA LEU A 134 -0.63 -16.99 -2.00
C LEU A 134 -0.38 -15.54 -1.56
N LEU A 135 0.89 -15.15 -1.40
CA LEU A 135 1.26 -13.76 -1.12
C LEU A 135 0.82 -12.83 -2.25
N ALA A 136 1.07 -13.21 -3.50
CA ALA A 136 0.69 -12.42 -4.67
C ALA A 136 -0.83 -12.23 -4.75
N ILE A 137 -1.59 -13.30 -4.56
CA ILE A 137 -3.05 -13.26 -4.52
C ILE A 137 -3.55 -12.40 -3.36
N GLY A 138 -2.93 -12.50 -2.18
CA GLY A 138 -3.28 -11.67 -1.03
C GLY A 138 -3.15 -10.17 -1.32
N VAL A 139 -2.06 -9.76 -1.96
CA VAL A 139 -1.88 -8.35 -2.34
C VAL A 139 -2.83 -7.95 -3.47
N ILE A 140 -3.03 -8.78 -4.49
CA ILE A 140 -4.04 -8.49 -5.52
C ILE A 140 -5.43 -8.31 -4.87
N GLY A 141 -5.79 -9.18 -3.92
CA GLY A 141 -7.04 -9.13 -3.17
C GLY A 141 -7.23 -7.82 -2.40
N GLU A 142 -6.17 -7.28 -1.79
CA GLU A 142 -6.20 -5.97 -1.11
C GLU A 142 -6.59 -4.84 -2.09
N TYR A 143 -5.98 -4.82 -3.29
CA TYR A 143 -6.30 -3.80 -4.30
C TYR A 143 -7.68 -4.01 -4.92
N ILE A 144 -8.10 -5.25 -5.18
CA ILE A 144 -9.47 -5.56 -5.62
C ILE A 144 -10.48 -5.10 -4.57
N GLY A 145 -10.21 -5.33 -3.28
CA GLY A 145 -11.05 -4.84 -2.18
C GLY A 145 -11.19 -3.32 -2.19
N LYS A 146 -10.09 -2.59 -2.43
CA LYS A 146 -10.12 -1.12 -2.58
C LYS A 146 -10.91 -0.67 -3.80
N ILE A 147 -10.73 -1.31 -4.96
CA ILE A 147 -11.51 -1.04 -6.17
C ILE A 147 -12.99 -1.32 -5.93
N TYR A 148 -13.32 -2.39 -5.21
CA TYR A 148 -14.70 -2.72 -4.84
C TYR A 148 -15.33 -1.65 -3.96
N LEU A 149 -14.61 -1.16 -2.94
CA LEU A 149 -15.07 -0.05 -2.09
C LEU A 149 -15.30 1.22 -2.92
N GLU A 150 -14.39 1.53 -3.84
CA GLU A 150 -14.48 2.70 -4.72
C GLU A 150 -15.64 2.61 -5.72
N THR A 151 -15.84 1.42 -6.31
CA THR A 151 -16.89 1.16 -7.31
C THR A 151 -18.28 1.22 -6.71
N LYS A 152 -18.44 0.84 -5.43
CA LYS A 152 -19.71 0.95 -4.71
C LYS A 152 -20.25 2.38 -4.64
N ARG A 153 -19.37 3.38 -4.65
CA ARG A 153 -19.73 4.81 -4.56
C ARG A 153 -20.77 5.11 -3.46
N ARG A 154 -20.66 4.42 -2.32
CA ARG A 154 -21.55 4.66 -1.19
C ARG A 154 -21.27 6.06 -0.63
N PRO A 155 -22.30 6.83 -0.28
CA PRO A 155 -22.10 8.13 0.36
C PRO A 155 -21.34 7.92 1.68
N ARG A 156 -20.34 8.77 1.95
CA ARG A 156 -19.46 8.65 3.12
C ARG A 156 -20.20 8.88 4.44
N PHE A 157 -21.24 9.70 4.39
CA PHE A 157 -22.11 10.00 5.51
C PHE A 157 -23.51 10.35 4.96
N ILE A 158 -24.51 10.23 5.82
CA ILE A 158 -25.86 10.71 5.57
C ILE A 158 -26.13 11.76 6.65
N VAL A 159 -26.61 12.93 6.23
CA VAL A 159 -26.98 14.00 7.17
C VAL A 159 -28.35 13.68 7.73
N GLU A 160 -28.44 13.46 9.04
CA GLU A 160 -29.72 13.19 9.71
C GLU A 160 -30.50 14.48 9.95
N LYS A 161 -29.85 15.50 10.49
CA LYS A 161 -30.46 16.80 10.80
C LYS A 161 -29.44 17.92 10.69
N ILE A 162 -29.84 19.03 10.09
CA ILE A 162 -29.11 20.29 10.12
C ILE A 162 -29.76 21.12 11.24
N LEU A 163 -28.97 21.52 12.23
CA LEU A 163 -29.41 22.46 13.26
C LEU A 163 -29.04 23.85 12.77
N GLU A 164 -30.04 24.69 12.52
CA GLU A 164 -29.83 26.13 12.33
C GLU A 164 -29.87 26.77 13.73
N ASP A 165 -28.90 27.64 14.03
CA ASP A 165 -28.82 28.43 15.27
C ASP A 165 -29.97 29.45 15.37
#